data_AF-A0A7C3GNL6-F1
#
_entry.id   AF-A0A7C3GNL6-F1
#
_cell.length_a   1.000
_cell.length_b   1.000
_cell.length_c   1.000
_cell.angle_alpha   90.00
_cell.angle_beta   90.00
_cell.angle_gamma   90.00
#
_symmetry.space_group_name_H-M   'P 1'
#
loop_
_entity.id
_entity.type
_entity.pdbx_description
1 polymer ?
#
loop_
_entity_poly.entity_id
_entity_poly.type
_entity_poly.pdbx_seq_one_letter_code
_entity_poly.pdbx_strand_id
1 'polypeptide(L)' 'MVRPLWQLLLEDPSSLTCDECFAVMEYYADLLAQAGEDLLPVVRQRLARCPSCQIEHRRALLRLADRPGDPDRVEQHR' A
#
# COMPACT_ATOMS: atom_id res chain seq x y z
N MET A 1 22.67 1.68 -15.02
CA MET A 1 21.37 2.13 -15.55
C MET A 1 20.47 2.43 -14.37
N VAL A 2 19.82 3.59 -14.32
CA VAL A 2 18.93 3.99 -13.21
C VAL A 2 17.58 3.33 -13.44
N ARG A 3 17.12 2.49 -12.51
CA ARG A 3 15.79 1.87 -12.58
C ARG A 3 14.74 2.90 -12.18
N PRO A 4 13.59 2.99 -12.89
CA PRO A 4 12.48 3.82 -12.46
C PRO A 4 11.85 3.26 -11.18
N LEU A 5 11.49 4.16 -10.27
CA LEU A 5 11.11 3.85 -8.89
C LEU A 5 9.83 2.99 -8.77
N TRP A 6 8.92 3.09 -9.75
CA TRP A 6 7.75 2.21 -9.85
C TRP A 6 8.08 0.74 -10.14
N GLN A 7 9.24 0.43 -10.72
CA GLN A 7 9.67 -0.96 -10.92
C GLN A 7 10.13 -1.59 -9.61
N LEU A 8 10.73 -0.82 -8.70
CA LEU A 8 11.10 -1.29 -7.37
C LEU A 8 9.88 -1.67 -6.52
N LEU A 9 8.75 -0.98 -6.75
CA LEU A 9 7.45 -1.31 -6.13
C LEU A 9 6.88 -2.67 -6.55
N LEU A 10 7.42 -3.30 -7.60
CA LEU A 10 6.98 -4.61 -8.10
C LEU A 10 7.94 -5.74 -7.72
N GLU A 11 9.09 -5.44 -7.10
CA GLU A 11 10.06 -6.42 -6.62
C GLU A 11 9.69 -6.92 -5.21
N ASP A 12 10.17 -8.10 -4.82
CA ASP A 12 10.03 -8.56 -3.43
C ASP A 12 10.70 -7.54 -2.50
N PRO A 13 10.02 -7.01 -1.46
CA PRO A 13 10.64 -6.11 -0.50
C PRO A 13 11.94 -6.63 0.11
N SER A 14 12.15 -7.95 0.13
CA SER A 14 13.38 -8.57 0.62
C SER A 14 14.58 -8.49 -0.33
N SER A 15 14.37 -8.14 -1.59
CA SER A 15 15.44 -7.87 -2.56
C SER A 15 15.83 -6.39 -2.66
N LEU A 16 15.16 -5.51 -1.91
CA LEU A 16 15.47 -4.08 -1.89
C LEU A 16 16.49 -3.76 -0.79
N THR A 17 17.40 -2.84 -1.10
CA THR A 17 18.21 -2.19 -0.07
C THR A 17 17.34 -1.27 0.79
N CYS A 18 17.83 -0.90 1.99
CA CYS A 18 17.11 0.02 2.86
C CYS A 18 16.82 1.37 2.16
N ASP A 19 17.78 1.89 1.40
CA ASP A 19 17.64 3.17 0.69
C ASP A 19 16.57 3.08 -0.41
N GLU A 20 16.52 1.96 -1.14
CA GLU A 20 15.47 1.70 -2.14
C GLU A 20 14.08 1.55 -1.48
N CYS A 21 14.00 0.90 -0.32
CA CYS A 21 12.78 0.84 0.47
C CYS A 21 12.30 2.24 0.89
N PHE A 22 13.19 3.11 1.36
CA PHE A 22 12.81 4.47 1.74
C PHE A 22 12.33 5.29 0.55
N ALA A 23 13.03 5.22 -0.58
CA ALA A 23 12.64 5.91 -1.80
C ALA A 23 11.24 5.47 -2.29
N VAL A 24 10.94 4.17 -2.19
CA VAL A 24 9.62 3.60 -2.48
C VAL A 24 8.54 4.12 -1.53
N MET A 25 8.83 4.19 -0.22
CA MET A 25 7.91 4.69 0.80
C MET A 25 7.62 6.18 0.65
N GLU A 26 8.63 6.99 0.33
CA GLU A 26 8.48 8.43 0.06
C GLU A 26 7.63 8.68 -1.19
N TYR A 27 7.89 7.96 -2.28
CA TYR A 27 7.07 8.06 -3.49
C TYR A 27 5.61 7.65 -3.26
N TYR A 28 5.38 6.61 -2.45
CA TYR A 28 4.02 6.25 -2.03
C TYR A 28 3.37 7.34 -1.17
N ALA A 29 4.11 7.95 -0.25
CA ALA A 29 3.64 9.07 0.56
C ALA A 29 3.28 10.30 -0.30
N ASP A 30 4.07 10.61 -1.32
CA ASP A 30 3.80 11.71 -2.26
C ASP A 30 2.55 11.45 -3.11
N LEU A 31 2.35 10.21 -3.57
CA LEU A 31 1.11 9.81 -4.25
C LEU A 31 -0.11 9.96 -3.34
N LEU A 32 0.04 9.61 -2.06
CA LEU A 32 -1.01 9.87 -1.08
C LEU A 32 -1.20 11.36 -0.83
N ALA A 33 -0.14 12.16 -0.76
CA ALA A 33 -0.20 13.59 -0.45
C ALA A 33 -0.91 14.42 -1.53
N GLN A 34 -0.84 14.02 -2.81
CA GLN A 34 -1.46 14.74 -3.95
C GLN A 34 -2.97 14.99 -3.83
N ALA A 35 -3.68 14.24 -2.98
CA ALA A 35 -5.06 14.56 -2.57
C ALA A 35 -5.38 14.16 -1.13
N GLY A 36 -4.51 13.39 -0.47
CA GLY A 36 -4.80 12.72 0.79
C GLY A 36 -4.84 13.64 1.99
N GLU A 37 -4.08 14.73 2.03
CA GLU A 37 -4.12 15.65 3.18
C GLU A 37 -5.51 16.29 3.34
N ASP A 38 -6.12 16.72 2.24
CA ASP A 38 -7.45 17.34 2.24
C ASP A 38 -8.58 16.30 2.26
N LEU A 39 -8.39 15.15 1.59
CA LEU A 39 -9.44 14.15 1.42
C LEU A 39 -9.55 13.20 2.64
N LEU A 40 -8.44 12.88 3.32
CA LEU A 40 -8.42 11.93 4.44
C LEU A 40 -9.33 12.36 5.60
N PRO A 41 -9.35 13.63 6.05
CA PRO A 41 -10.30 14.10 7.06
C PRO A 41 -11.76 13.91 6.63
N VAL A 42 -12.09 14.19 5.37
CA VAL A 42 -13.44 14.06 4.81
C VAL A 42 -13.87 12.59 4.77
N VAL A 43 -12.99 11.70 4.31
CA VAL A 43 -13.24 10.25 4.29
C VAL A 43 -13.44 9.72 5.71
N ARG A 44 -12.58 10.10 6.67
CA ARG A 44 -12.72 9.70 8.08
C ARG A 44 -14.05 10.17 8.67
N GLN A 45 -14.45 11.41 8.39
CA GLN A 45 -15.74 11.94 8.85
C GLN A 45 -16.92 11.15 8.27
N ARG A 46 -16.87 10.79 6.97
CA ARG A 46 -17.91 9.98 6.33
C ARG A 46 -17.99 8.57 6.90
N LEU A 47 -16.84 7.92 7.11
CA LEU A 47 -16.77 6.59 7.72
C LEU A 47 -17.33 6.61 9.14
N ALA A 48 -17.05 7.65 9.95
CA ALA A 48 -17.58 7.76 11.31
C ALA A 48 -19.13 7.87 11.35
N ARG A 49 -19.75 8.40 10.30
CA ARG A 49 -21.19 8.75 10.29
C ARG A 49 -22.06 7.79 9.46
N CYS A 50 -21.47 6.90 8.66
CA CYS A 50 -22.23 6.03 7.76
C CYS A 50 -21.79 4.55 7.87
N PRO A 51 -22.62 3.68 8.48
CA PRO A 51 -22.32 2.24 8.61
C PRO A 51 -22.12 1.53 7.26
N SER A 52 -22.88 1.90 6.22
CA SER A 52 -22.71 1.32 4.89
C SER A 52 -21.35 1.65 4.29
N CYS A 53 -20.86 2.89 4.46
CA CYS A 53 -19.53 3.27 4.02
C CYS A 53 -18.44 2.51 4.79
N GLN A 54 -18.63 2.22 6.09
CA GLN A 54 -17.68 1.41 6.86
C GLN A 54 -17.57 -0.03 6.32
N ILE A 55 -18.71 -0.63 5.99
CA ILE A 55 -18.77 -1.99 5.43
C ILE A 55 -18.07 -2.04 4.08
N GLU A 56 -18.38 -1.10 3.18
CA GLU A 56 -17.78 -1.06 1.85
C GLU A 56 -16.28 -0.73 1.89
N HIS A 57 -15.86 0.15 2.79
CA HIS A 57 -14.45 0.43 3.03
C HIS A 57 -13.70 -0.82 3.53
N ARG A 58 -14.27 -1.55 4.48
CA ARG A 58 -13.69 -2.83 4.95
C ARG A 58 -13.60 -3.85 3.82
N ARG A 59 -14.64 -3.99 2.99
CA ARG A 59 -14.62 -4.87 1.82
C ARG A 59 -13.55 -4.48 0.80
N ALA A 60 -13.36 -3.19 0.57
CA ALA A 60 -12.31 -2.69 -0.32
C ALA A 60 -10.92 -3.05 0.20
N LEU A 61 -10.65 -2.89 1.50
CA LEU A 61 -9.39 -3.31 2.12
C LEU A 61 -9.16 -4.83 2.03
N LEU A 62 -10.21 -5.63 2.25
CA LEU A 62 -10.11 -7.09 2.11
C LEU A 62 -9.75 -7.50 0.68
N ARG A 63 -10.35 -6.90 -0.34
CA ARG A 63 -10.00 -7.16 -1.75
C ARG A 63 -8.56 -6.79 -2.10
N LEU A 64 -8.01 -5.77 -1.43
CA LEU A 64 -6.61 -5.37 -1.60
C LEU A 64 -5.66 -6.37 -0.93
N ALA A 65 -6.00 -6.84 0.27
CA ALA A 65 -5.20 -7.82 1.02
C ALA A 65 -5.25 -9.23 0.40
N ASP A 66 -6.37 -9.59 -0.23
CA ASP A 66 -6.55 -10.88 -0.92
C ASP A 66 -5.89 -10.91 -2.31
N ARG A 67 -5.25 -9.82 -2.72
CA ARG A 67 -4.41 -9.81 -3.91
C ARG A 67 -3.13 -10.60 -3.57
N PRO A 68 -2.90 -11.78 -4.18
CA PRO A 68 -1.85 -12.67 -3.75
C PRO A 68 -0.48 -12.03 -3.92
N GLY A 69 0.19 -11.77 -2.78
CA GLY A 69 1.63 -11.83 -2.69
C GLY A 69 2.02 -13.31 -2.68
N ASP A 70 2.91 -13.67 -3.59
CA ASP A 70 3.42 -15.01 -3.90
C ASP A 70 3.54 -15.98 -2.69
N PRO A 71 2.90 -17.17 -2.71
CA PRO A 71 2.93 -18.14 -1.61
C PRO A 71 4.26 -18.91 -1.44
N ASP A 72 5.29 -18.70 -2.26
CA ASP A 72 6.47 -19.58 -2.32
C ASP A 72 7.52 -19.41 -1.19
N ARG A 73 7.22 -18.67 -0.11
CA ARG A 73 8.24 -18.26 0.89
C ARG A 73 8.28 -19.07 2.19
N VAL A 74 7.41 -20.05 2.41
CA VAL A 74 7.31 -20.73 3.72
C VAL A 74 8.22 -21.95 3.87
N GLU A 75 8.86 -22.46 2.81
CA GLU A 75 9.50 -23.80 2.88
C GLU A 75 11.03 -23.84 2.98
N GLN A 76 11.71 -22.72 3.28
CA GLN A 76 13.18 -22.69 3.29
C GLN A 76 13.82 -22.15 4.57
N HIS A 77 13.30 -22.51 5.73
CA HIS A 77 14.09 -22.47 6.99
C HIS A 77 13.65 -23.62 7.90
N ARG A 78 14.20 -24.80 7.63
CA ARG A 78 14.32 -25.90 8.59
C ARG A 78 15.78 -26.03 9.01
#